data_AF-A0A968JXM2-F1
#
_entry.id   AF-A0A968JXM2-F1
#
_cell.length_a   1.000
_cell.length_b   1.000
_cell.length_c   1.000
_cell.angle_alpha   90.00
_cell.angle_beta   90.00
_cell.angle_gamma   90.00
#
_symmetry.space_group_name_H-M   'P 1'
#
loop_
_entity.id
_entity.type
_entity.pdbx_description
1 polymer ?
#
loop_
_entity_poly.entity_id
_entity_poly.type
_entity_poly.pdbx_seq_one_letter_code
_entity_poly.pdbx_strand_id
1 'polypeptide(L)'
;PHSFSLSAHNHTVSHQFISHKEGWLNEKPHHHFNAGAVCGDWWQGALDANNLPDATMRDGSPNGYVILSISHNSYSFDYKVARYPETYQMNIFLPKVLTDNSNLNGWSNDEMYVNFFAGSSKDKVRFRVNEGEWREMKYTIGPDPSYARIRLMWDDAEGLLPGARPSAPDKCYHLWKATLPSGIPQGYCKIEVEATDIFGNKHSAFQVTHVK
;
A
#
# COMPACT_ATOMS: atom_id res chain seq x y z
N PRO A 1 24.17 -19.81 3.07
CA PRO A 1 23.37 -19.71 1.83
C PRO A 1 21.88 -19.37 2.05
N HIS A 2 21.26 -19.78 3.16
CA HIS A 2 19.85 -19.44 3.48
C HIS A 2 19.78 -18.48 4.66
N SER A 3 19.85 -17.19 4.37
CA SER A 3 19.74 -16.13 5.36
C SER A 3 18.58 -15.20 5.00
N PHE A 4 17.86 -14.78 6.03
CA PHE A 4 16.84 -13.73 6.00
C PHE A 4 17.10 -12.83 7.20
N SER A 5 16.95 -11.52 7.04
CA SER A 5 17.18 -10.57 8.13
C SER A 5 16.04 -9.59 8.25
N LEU A 6 15.76 -9.19 9.49
CA LEU A 6 14.68 -8.29 9.83
C LEU A 6 15.23 -7.04 10.51
N SER A 7 14.66 -5.90 10.17
CA SER A 7 14.85 -4.64 10.92
C SER A 7 13.51 -3.97 11.18
N ALA A 8 13.55 -2.87 11.93
CA ALA A 8 12.39 -2.05 12.27
C ALA A 8 12.84 -0.58 12.29
N HIS A 9 12.26 0.24 13.17
CA HIS A 9 12.65 1.61 13.50
C HIS A 9 12.33 2.68 12.43
N ASN A 10 12.39 2.39 11.13
CA ASN A 10 12.32 3.46 10.11
C ASN A 10 10.93 4.08 9.91
N HIS A 11 9.89 3.61 10.60
CA HIS A 11 8.50 4.08 10.43
C HIS A 11 8.03 4.01 8.95
N THR A 12 8.57 3.03 8.21
CA THR A 12 8.26 2.65 6.83
C THR A 12 8.53 1.16 6.67
N VAL A 13 7.72 0.46 5.88
CA VAL A 13 7.90 -0.95 5.53
C VAL A 13 8.63 -1.02 4.19
N SER A 14 9.62 -1.91 4.08
CA SER A 14 10.34 -2.08 2.81
C SER A 14 11.09 -3.39 2.69
N HIS A 15 11.30 -3.81 1.45
CA HIS A 15 12.16 -4.93 1.09
C HIS A 15 13.48 -4.41 0.52
N GLN A 16 14.57 -5.09 0.86
CA GLN A 16 15.86 -4.92 0.22
C GLN A 16 16.39 -6.28 -0.23
N PHE A 17 16.84 -6.35 -1.47
CA PHE A 17 17.47 -7.52 -2.06
C PHE A 17 18.94 -7.20 -2.32
N ILE A 18 19.79 -7.55 -1.36
CA ILE A 18 21.22 -7.21 -1.35
C ILE A 18 21.95 -8.20 -2.24
N SER A 19 22.50 -7.73 -3.36
CA SER A 19 23.16 -8.53 -4.39
C SER A 19 24.68 -8.37 -4.35
N HIS A 20 25.39 -9.01 -5.28
CA HIS A 20 26.82 -8.82 -5.48
C HIS A 20 27.21 -7.34 -5.70
N LYS A 21 26.31 -6.51 -6.25
CA LYS A 21 26.56 -5.08 -6.43
C LYS A 21 26.73 -4.33 -5.10
N GLU A 22 26.08 -4.83 -4.04
CA GLU A 22 26.14 -4.28 -2.69
C GLU A 22 27.12 -5.05 -1.78
N GLY A 23 27.94 -5.95 -2.34
CA GLY A 23 28.95 -6.73 -1.60
C GLY A 23 28.45 -8.05 -1.03
N TRP A 24 27.23 -8.49 -1.37
CA TRP A 24 26.78 -9.84 -1.00
C TRP A 24 27.56 -10.91 -1.76
N LEU A 25 27.99 -11.98 -1.09
CA LEU A 25 28.91 -12.97 -1.68
C LEU A 25 28.20 -14.18 -2.32
N ASN A 26 26.89 -14.36 -2.08
CA ASN A 26 26.16 -15.49 -2.67
C ASN A 26 25.43 -15.08 -3.96
N GLU A 27 25.27 -16.04 -4.87
CA GLU A 27 24.58 -15.86 -6.16
C GLU A 27 23.15 -15.32 -6.01
N LYS A 28 22.39 -15.86 -5.05
CA LYS A 28 21.04 -15.37 -4.73
C LYS A 28 21.15 -14.14 -3.83
N PRO A 29 20.49 -13.01 -4.18
CA PRO A 29 20.45 -11.83 -3.32
C PRO A 29 19.91 -12.15 -1.93
N HIS A 30 20.53 -11.58 -0.89
CA HIS A 30 20.04 -11.67 0.48
C HIS A 30 18.77 -10.83 0.63
N HIS A 31 17.73 -11.42 1.22
CA HIS A 31 16.52 -10.68 1.53
C HIS A 31 16.62 -10.07 2.94
N HIS A 32 16.55 -8.75 2.99
CA HIS A 32 16.36 -7.97 4.19
C HIS A 32 14.98 -7.31 4.15
N PHE A 33 14.22 -7.44 5.23
CA PHE A 33 12.89 -6.83 5.33
C PHE A 33 12.83 -5.91 6.55
N ASN A 34 12.42 -4.66 6.33
CA ASN A 34 12.12 -3.72 7.40
C ASN A 34 10.63 -3.76 7.69
N ALA A 35 10.26 -4.20 8.90
CA ALA A 35 8.88 -4.35 9.35
C ALA A 35 8.20 -3.03 9.77
N GLY A 36 8.90 -1.90 9.63
CA GLY A 36 8.44 -0.59 10.06
C GLY A 36 8.53 -0.41 11.57
N ALA A 37 7.51 0.21 12.16
CA ALA A 37 7.44 0.42 13.61
C ALA A 37 6.01 0.18 14.10
N VAL A 38 5.86 -0.58 15.19
CA VAL A 38 4.55 -0.88 15.80
C VAL A 38 3.82 0.40 16.24
N CYS A 39 4.58 1.43 16.63
CA CYS A 39 4.06 2.75 16.95
C CYS A 39 3.64 3.58 15.73
N GLY A 40 3.69 3.04 14.51
CA GLY A 40 3.23 3.75 13.33
C GLY A 40 4.12 4.94 13.02
N ASP A 41 3.57 6.15 13.08
CA ASP A 41 4.28 7.43 13.06
C ASP A 41 4.32 8.02 14.47
N TRP A 42 5.07 7.40 15.40
CA TRP A 42 5.16 7.77 16.83
C TRP A 42 3.82 7.98 17.53
N TRP A 43 2.84 7.10 17.29
CA TRP A 43 1.48 7.17 17.82
C TRP A 43 0.75 8.46 17.44
N GLN A 44 1.13 9.08 16.31
CA GLN A 44 0.43 10.22 15.73
C GLN A 44 -0.73 9.77 14.83
N GLY A 45 -1.57 10.73 14.44
CA GLY A 45 -2.79 10.51 13.67
C GLY A 45 -4.04 10.92 14.45
N ALA A 46 -5.18 10.79 13.77
CA ALA A 46 -6.47 11.03 14.40
C ALA A 46 -6.74 9.94 15.44
N LEU A 47 -7.47 10.30 16.50
CA LEU A 47 -7.91 9.34 17.49
C LEU A 47 -9.17 8.63 17.03
N ASP A 48 -9.22 7.31 17.18
CA ASP A 48 -10.43 6.51 17.01
C ASP A 48 -11.38 6.64 18.22
N ALA A 49 -12.52 5.95 18.16
CA ALA A 49 -13.53 5.97 19.22
C ALA A 49 -13.03 5.44 20.59
N ASN A 50 -11.89 4.74 20.62
CA ASN A 50 -11.24 4.24 21.83
C ASN A 50 -10.08 5.15 22.28
N ASN A 51 -9.93 6.34 21.70
CA ASN A 51 -8.80 7.26 21.90
C ASN A 51 -7.45 6.66 21.50
N LEU A 52 -7.43 5.72 20.56
CA LEU A 52 -6.19 5.19 20.01
C LEU A 52 -5.88 5.92 18.70
N PRO A 53 -4.63 6.34 18.48
CA PRO A 53 -4.25 6.98 17.24
C PRO A 53 -4.32 6.00 16.06
N ASP A 54 -4.58 6.54 14.88
CA ASP A 54 -4.51 5.80 13.61
C ASP A 54 -3.13 5.18 13.40
N ALA A 55 -2.06 5.88 13.83
CA ALA A 55 -0.68 5.41 13.78
C ALA A 55 -0.29 4.88 12.38
N THR A 56 -0.71 5.56 11.32
CA THR A 56 -0.26 5.21 9.96
C THR A 56 1.19 5.64 9.79
N MET A 57 2.04 4.74 9.30
CA MET A 57 3.45 4.99 8.98
C MET A 57 3.60 6.00 7.85
N ARG A 58 4.80 6.58 7.71
CA ARG A 58 5.05 7.70 6.79
C ARG A 58 4.96 7.30 5.31
N ASP A 59 5.04 6.01 5.01
CA ASP A 59 4.85 5.42 3.69
C ASP A 59 3.37 5.09 3.37
N GLY A 60 2.44 5.41 4.28
CA GLY A 60 1.01 5.15 4.17
C GLY A 60 0.54 3.76 4.64
N SER A 61 1.46 2.89 5.08
CA SER A 61 1.11 1.61 5.68
C SER A 61 0.51 1.82 7.08
N PRO A 62 -0.66 1.25 7.42
CA PRO A 62 -1.16 1.23 8.80
C PRO A 62 -0.15 0.56 9.75
N ASN A 63 -0.17 0.89 11.05
CA ASN A 63 0.66 0.14 12.00
C ASN A 63 0.22 -1.32 12.12
N GLY A 64 1.19 -2.19 12.38
CA GLY A 64 0.98 -3.62 12.38
C GLY A 64 2.23 -4.38 12.81
N TYR A 65 2.21 -5.68 12.56
CA TYR A 65 3.30 -6.60 12.85
C TYR A 65 3.38 -7.67 11.76
N VAL A 66 4.47 -8.42 11.75
CA VAL A 66 4.73 -9.46 10.76
C VAL A 66 4.68 -10.81 11.43
N ILE A 67 3.98 -11.77 10.83
CA ILE A 67 3.96 -13.16 11.26
C ILE A 67 4.92 -13.93 10.35
N LEU A 68 6.08 -14.29 10.88
CA LEU A 68 7.11 -15.03 10.14
C LEU A 68 6.88 -16.54 10.28
N SER A 69 6.74 -17.23 9.15
CA SER A 69 6.67 -18.68 9.08
C SER A 69 7.97 -19.24 8.50
N ILE A 70 8.64 -20.14 9.20
CA ILE A 70 9.89 -20.78 8.76
C ILE A 70 9.67 -22.28 8.69
N SER A 71 10.01 -22.89 7.56
CA SER A 71 10.00 -24.34 7.38
C SER A 71 11.30 -24.77 6.73
N HIS A 72 12.09 -25.57 7.44
CA HIS A 72 13.43 -25.98 7.02
C HIS A 72 14.32 -24.78 6.62
N ASN A 73 14.57 -24.61 5.32
CA ASN A 73 15.40 -23.55 4.74
C ASN A 73 14.59 -22.53 3.90
N SER A 74 13.26 -22.55 4.01
CA SER A 74 12.36 -21.58 3.41
C SER A 74 11.61 -20.78 4.47
N TYR A 75 11.11 -19.61 4.07
CA TYR A 75 10.27 -18.77 4.90
C TYR A 75 9.22 -18.07 4.04
N SER A 76 8.14 -17.66 4.69
CA SER A 76 7.16 -16.70 4.21
C SER A 76 6.80 -15.77 5.36
N PHE A 77 6.17 -14.64 5.06
CA PHE A 77 5.59 -13.83 6.11
C PHE A 77 4.34 -13.12 5.64
N ASP A 78 3.48 -12.83 6.62
CA ASP A 78 2.25 -12.08 6.43
C ASP A 78 2.32 -10.78 7.23
N TYR A 79 1.98 -9.66 6.61
CA TYR A 79 1.79 -8.41 7.33
C TYR A 79 0.42 -8.39 7.96
N LYS A 80 0.33 -8.05 9.24
CA LYS A 80 -0.93 -7.97 9.97
C LYS A 80 -1.14 -6.58 10.51
N VAL A 81 -2.08 -5.86 9.90
CA VAL A 81 -2.52 -4.56 10.41
C VAL A 81 -3.17 -4.74 11.78
N ALA A 82 -2.77 -3.91 12.74
CA ALA A 82 -3.29 -3.95 14.09
C ALA A 82 -4.78 -3.56 14.10
N ARG A 83 -5.63 -4.35 14.75
CA ARG A 83 -7.09 -4.16 14.87
C ARG A 83 -7.94 -4.39 13.61
N TYR A 84 -7.33 -4.70 12.47
CA TYR A 84 -8.06 -5.02 11.23
C TYR A 84 -8.09 -6.53 10.98
N PRO A 85 -8.97 -7.07 10.10
CA PRO A 85 -8.90 -8.46 9.67
C PRO A 85 -7.58 -8.80 8.98
N GLU A 86 -7.18 -10.07 8.98
CA GLU A 86 -5.99 -10.56 8.26
C GLU A 86 -6.08 -10.32 6.74
N THR A 87 -7.29 -10.18 6.20
CA THR A 87 -7.53 -9.91 4.78
C THR A 87 -7.28 -8.46 4.38
N TYR A 88 -7.10 -7.54 5.34
CA TYR A 88 -6.82 -6.13 5.04
C TYR A 88 -5.33 -5.92 4.77
N GLN A 89 -4.97 -6.05 3.50
CA GLN A 89 -3.58 -6.08 3.03
C GLN A 89 -3.21 -4.89 2.13
N MET A 90 -4.17 -4.04 1.74
CA MET A 90 -3.89 -2.91 0.87
C MET A 90 -4.89 -1.77 1.04
N ASN A 91 -4.44 -0.58 0.68
CA ASN A 91 -5.28 0.59 0.46
C ASN A 91 -5.38 0.92 -1.02
N ILE A 92 -6.61 1.21 -1.47
CA ILE A 92 -6.88 1.72 -2.81
C ILE A 92 -7.15 3.22 -2.68
N PHE A 93 -6.39 4.01 -3.42
CA PHE A 93 -6.64 5.44 -3.59
C PHE A 93 -7.19 5.70 -4.98
N LEU A 94 -8.37 6.33 -5.01
CA LEU A 94 -9.07 6.77 -6.21
C LEU A 94 -9.71 8.14 -5.94
N PRO A 95 -9.91 8.96 -6.98
CA PRO A 95 -10.81 10.10 -6.88
C PRO A 95 -12.18 9.65 -6.38
N LYS A 96 -12.80 10.45 -5.48
CA LYS A 96 -14.13 10.13 -4.91
C LYS A 96 -15.24 10.13 -5.96
N VAL A 97 -15.05 10.89 -7.03
CA VAL A 97 -15.93 11.00 -8.18
C VAL A 97 -15.03 10.92 -9.40
N LEU A 98 -15.35 10.01 -10.31
CA LEU A 98 -14.70 9.92 -11.61
C LEU A 98 -15.52 10.73 -12.61
N THR A 99 -14.86 11.50 -13.45
CA THR A 99 -15.54 12.19 -14.55
C THR A 99 -15.82 11.21 -15.68
N ASP A 100 -16.99 11.31 -16.30
CA ASP A 100 -17.29 10.60 -17.54
C ASP A 100 -16.28 11.01 -18.63
N ASN A 101 -15.39 10.07 -18.90
CA ASN A 101 -14.31 10.19 -19.86
C ASN A 101 -14.58 9.38 -21.14
N SER A 102 -15.86 9.05 -21.42
CA SER A 102 -16.28 8.30 -22.63
C SER A 102 -15.83 8.93 -23.95
N ASN A 103 -15.64 10.25 -23.98
CA ASN A 103 -15.14 10.98 -25.14
C ASN A 103 -13.60 10.91 -25.33
N LEU A 104 -12.87 10.27 -24.42
CA LEU A 104 -11.40 10.12 -24.51
C LEU A 104 -11.03 8.82 -25.23
N ASN A 105 -10.04 8.91 -26.13
CA ASN A 105 -9.51 7.78 -26.91
C ASN A 105 -8.60 6.86 -26.07
N GLY A 106 -9.19 6.09 -25.16
CA GLY A 106 -8.60 4.90 -24.52
C GLY A 106 -8.33 4.99 -23.02
N TRP A 107 -7.86 6.14 -22.51
CA TRP A 107 -7.45 6.31 -21.10
C TRP A 107 -7.98 7.61 -20.50
N SER A 108 -8.38 7.59 -19.23
CA SER A 108 -8.74 8.79 -18.49
C SER A 108 -7.53 9.49 -17.86
N ASN A 109 -7.72 10.67 -17.26
CA ASN A 109 -6.71 11.27 -16.37
C ASN A 109 -6.88 10.81 -14.91
N ASP A 110 -7.78 9.84 -14.66
CA ASP A 110 -8.05 9.35 -13.31
C ASP A 110 -7.00 8.31 -12.93
N GLU A 111 -6.06 8.74 -12.10
CA GLU A 111 -5.02 7.89 -11.57
C GLU A 111 -5.52 7.14 -10.34
N MET A 112 -5.26 5.84 -10.33
CA MET A 112 -5.44 4.98 -9.18
C MET A 112 -4.08 4.62 -8.59
N TYR A 113 -4.02 4.60 -7.27
CA TYR A 113 -2.88 4.07 -6.54
C TYR A 113 -3.31 2.92 -5.63
N VAL A 114 -2.46 1.91 -5.51
CA VAL A 114 -2.62 0.81 -4.58
C VAL A 114 -1.38 0.73 -3.72
N ASN A 115 -1.54 0.95 -2.42
CA ASN A 115 -0.53 0.68 -1.42
C ASN A 115 -0.75 -0.74 -0.91
N PHE A 116 0.03 -1.71 -1.42
CA PHE A 116 -0.05 -3.11 -0.97
C PHE A 116 0.96 -3.30 0.16
N PHE A 117 0.47 -3.38 1.39
CA PHE A 117 1.29 -3.29 2.60
C PHE A 117 2.33 -4.41 2.62
N ALA A 118 3.57 -4.06 3.01
CA ALA A 118 4.69 -5.00 2.96
C ALA A 118 4.87 -5.68 1.59
N GLY A 119 4.48 -5.00 0.51
CA GLY A 119 4.74 -5.44 -0.84
C GLY A 119 6.19 -5.17 -1.26
N SER A 120 6.58 -5.83 -2.33
CA SER A 120 7.90 -5.81 -2.93
C SER A 120 7.81 -5.40 -4.39
N SER A 121 8.86 -4.81 -4.94
CA SER A 121 8.96 -4.53 -6.38
C SER A 121 8.91 -5.78 -7.27
N LYS A 122 8.96 -6.98 -6.68
CA LYS A 122 8.84 -8.27 -7.35
C LYS A 122 7.41 -8.82 -7.37
N ASP A 123 6.48 -8.17 -6.66
CA ASP A 123 5.08 -8.57 -6.63
C ASP A 123 4.36 -8.17 -7.90
N LYS A 124 3.19 -8.77 -8.11
CA LYS A 124 2.30 -8.43 -9.22
C LYS A 124 1.00 -7.89 -8.68
N VAL A 125 0.62 -6.69 -9.12
CA VAL A 125 -0.66 -6.08 -8.77
C VAL A 125 -1.42 -5.83 -10.06
N ARG A 126 -2.68 -6.24 -10.09
CA ARG A 126 -3.60 -6.07 -11.21
C ARG A 126 -4.94 -5.57 -10.72
N PHE A 127 -5.68 -4.90 -11.59
CA PHE A 127 -7.02 -4.40 -11.30
C PHE A 127 -8.00 -4.71 -12.43
N ARG A 128 -9.29 -4.69 -12.13
CA ARG A 128 -10.36 -4.68 -13.13
C ARG A 128 -11.50 -3.76 -12.70
N VAL A 129 -12.28 -3.32 -13.69
CA VAL A 129 -13.48 -2.51 -13.50
C VAL A 129 -14.70 -3.40 -13.73
N ASN A 130 -15.57 -3.51 -12.74
CA ASN A 130 -16.69 -4.44 -12.72
C ASN A 130 -16.23 -5.87 -13.09
N GLU A 131 -16.90 -6.51 -14.04
CA GLU A 131 -16.55 -7.85 -14.55
C GLU A 131 -15.63 -7.79 -15.79
N GLY A 132 -14.99 -6.66 -16.03
CA GLY A 132 -14.08 -6.48 -17.16
C GLY A 132 -12.74 -7.21 -17.03
N GLU A 133 -11.89 -7.00 -18.02
CA GLU A 133 -10.56 -7.61 -18.10
C GLU A 133 -9.61 -7.13 -17.00
N TRP A 134 -8.80 -8.05 -16.49
CA TRP A 134 -7.70 -7.74 -15.58
C TRP A 134 -6.58 -7.01 -16.31
N ARG A 135 -6.08 -5.94 -15.70
CA ARG A 135 -5.01 -5.10 -16.20
C ARG A 135 -3.90 -4.99 -15.17
N GLU A 136 -2.65 -5.15 -15.58
CA GLU A 136 -1.50 -4.98 -14.68
C GLU A 136 -1.33 -3.51 -14.29
N MET A 137 -0.96 -3.27 -13.03
CA MET A 137 -0.59 -1.96 -12.51
C MET A 137 0.92 -1.77 -12.59
N LYS A 138 1.36 -0.53 -12.78
CA LYS A 138 2.78 -0.18 -12.84
C LYS A 138 3.31 0.06 -11.42
N TYR A 139 4.32 -0.70 -11.01
CA TYR A 139 5.08 -0.42 -9.80
C TYR A 139 5.69 0.99 -9.85
N THR A 140 5.59 1.73 -8.74
CA THR A 140 6.13 3.09 -8.62
C THR A 140 6.66 3.32 -7.21
N ILE A 141 7.56 4.31 -7.07
CA ILE A 141 8.06 4.76 -5.77
C ILE A 141 7.67 6.23 -5.62
N GLY A 142 7.04 6.56 -4.49
CA GLY A 142 6.54 7.91 -4.23
C GLY A 142 5.73 7.96 -2.93
N PRO A 143 5.28 9.14 -2.49
CA PRO A 143 4.40 9.23 -1.33
C PRO A 143 3.04 8.58 -1.64
N ASP A 144 2.47 7.85 -0.67
CA ASP A 144 1.10 7.35 -0.78
C ASP A 144 0.11 8.54 -0.79
N PRO A 145 -0.70 8.72 -1.86
CA PRO A 145 -1.68 9.80 -1.92
C PRO A 145 -2.71 9.78 -0.79
N SER A 146 -3.03 8.60 -0.23
CA SER A 146 -3.94 8.48 0.91
C SER A 146 -3.36 9.14 2.16
N TYR A 147 -2.08 8.88 2.45
CA TYR A 147 -1.38 9.47 3.59
C TYR A 147 -1.08 10.95 3.37
N ALA A 148 -0.70 11.34 2.15
CA ALA A 148 -0.55 12.74 1.78
C ALA A 148 -1.86 13.53 1.96
N ARG A 149 -3.00 12.94 1.61
CA ARG A 149 -4.33 13.55 1.85
C ARG A 149 -4.63 13.70 3.33
N ILE A 150 -4.35 12.68 4.16
CA ILE A 150 -4.50 12.79 5.63
C ILE A 150 -3.67 13.97 6.13
N ARG A 151 -2.41 14.04 5.70
CA ARG A 151 -1.50 15.10 6.12
C ARG A 151 -2.01 16.49 5.75
N LEU A 152 -2.53 16.66 4.53
CA LEU A 152 -3.12 17.91 4.06
C LEU A 152 -4.39 18.27 4.85
N MET A 153 -5.26 17.31 5.17
CA MET A 153 -6.44 17.57 6.00
C MET A 153 -6.08 18.12 7.38
N TRP A 154 -4.95 17.71 7.96
CA TRP A 154 -4.45 18.28 9.22
C TRP A 154 -3.89 19.70 9.05
N ASP A 155 -3.31 20.01 7.90
CA ASP A 155 -2.80 21.36 7.59
C ASP A 155 -3.92 22.36 7.29
N ASP A 156 -4.98 21.88 6.65
CA ASP A 156 -6.15 22.68 6.27
C ASP A 156 -7.20 22.80 7.40
N ALA A 157 -6.95 22.18 8.56
CA ALA A 157 -7.89 22.22 9.68
C ALA A 157 -7.96 23.62 10.31
N GLU A 158 -9.18 24.18 10.39
CA GLU A 158 -9.42 25.50 11.02
C GLU A 158 -9.34 25.47 12.56
N GLY A 159 -9.22 24.28 13.15
CA GLY A 159 -9.12 24.08 14.59
C GLY A 159 -8.31 22.84 14.95
N LEU A 160 -8.01 22.68 16.23
CA LEU A 160 -7.26 21.53 16.73
C LEU A 160 -8.06 20.25 16.54
N LEU A 161 -7.52 19.33 15.73
CA LEU A 161 -8.05 17.99 15.59
C LEU A 161 -7.61 17.13 16.79
N PRO A 162 -8.48 16.23 17.30
CA PRO A 162 -8.09 15.26 18.32
C PRO A 162 -6.94 14.36 17.84
N GLY A 163 -5.89 14.25 18.66
CA GLY A 163 -4.71 13.45 18.38
C GLY A 163 -3.48 14.31 18.11
N ALA A 164 -2.57 13.79 17.30
CA ALA A 164 -1.35 14.49 16.93
C ALA A 164 -1.17 14.51 15.42
N ARG A 165 -0.76 15.67 14.91
CA ARG A 165 -0.53 15.89 13.48
C ARG A 165 0.56 14.92 12.96
N PRO A 166 0.27 14.11 11.93
CA PRO A 166 1.26 13.20 11.36
C PRO A 166 2.48 13.92 10.79
N SER A 167 3.59 13.19 10.69
CA SER A 167 4.82 13.59 10.01
C SER A 167 4.62 13.75 8.50
N ALA A 168 5.59 14.37 7.83
CA ALA A 168 5.57 14.46 6.37
C ALA A 168 5.66 13.06 5.72
N PRO A 169 4.94 12.81 4.61
CA PRO A 169 5.03 11.56 3.86
C PRO A 169 6.48 11.23 3.47
N ASP A 170 6.82 9.94 3.54
CA ASP A 170 8.04 9.39 2.96
C ASP A 170 7.73 8.60 1.68
N LYS A 171 8.76 8.13 1.00
CA LYS A 171 8.65 7.24 -0.14
C LYS A 171 8.07 5.89 0.30
N CYS A 172 6.97 5.51 -0.33
CA CYS A 172 6.44 4.15 -0.32
C CYS A 172 7.16 3.31 -1.38
N TYR A 173 7.66 2.14 -0.98
CA TYR A 173 8.37 1.19 -1.86
C TYR A 173 7.48 0.02 -2.29
N HIS A 174 6.19 0.11 -2.02
CA HIS A 174 5.16 -0.90 -2.26
C HIS A 174 3.88 -0.23 -2.74
N LEU A 175 4.08 0.65 -3.73
CA LEU A 175 3.03 1.43 -4.37
C LEU A 175 2.91 1.03 -5.84
N TRP A 176 1.67 0.85 -6.28
CA TRP A 176 1.34 0.59 -7.69
C TRP A 176 0.41 1.67 -8.20
N LYS A 177 0.63 2.07 -9.45
CA LYS A 177 -0.13 3.11 -10.14
C LYS A 177 -0.76 2.55 -11.40
N ALA A 178 -2.00 2.93 -11.67
CA ALA A 178 -2.66 2.69 -12.94
C ALA A 178 -3.53 3.87 -13.33
N THR A 179 -3.84 3.94 -14.62
CA THR A 179 -4.85 4.84 -15.16
C THR A 179 -6.11 4.04 -15.42
N LEU A 180 -7.27 4.58 -15.06
CA LEU A 180 -8.52 3.90 -15.35
C LEU A 180 -8.84 3.91 -16.86
N PRO A 181 -9.51 2.86 -17.38
CA PRO A 181 -10.00 2.88 -18.75
C PRO A 181 -10.97 4.05 -18.98
N SER A 182 -11.01 4.59 -20.19
CA SER A 182 -12.12 5.44 -20.62
C SER A 182 -13.40 4.61 -20.82
N GLY A 183 -14.55 5.29 -20.89
CA GLY A 183 -15.83 4.64 -21.17
C GLY A 183 -16.40 3.78 -20.03
N ILE A 184 -15.99 4.03 -18.78
CA ILE A 184 -16.66 3.43 -17.62
C ILE A 184 -18.09 3.99 -17.59
N PRO A 185 -19.13 3.13 -17.54
CA PRO A 185 -20.51 3.60 -17.49
C PRO A 185 -20.77 4.54 -16.31
N GLN A 186 -21.61 5.56 -16.53
CA GLN A 186 -22.09 6.43 -15.46
C GLN A 186 -22.80 5.62 -14.36
N GLY A 187 -22.70 6.11 -13.12
CA GLY A 187 -23.21 5.43 -11.93
C GLY A 187 -22.12 4.76 -11.11
N TYR A 188 -22.53 3.81 -10.26
CA TYR A 188 -21.59 3.13 -9.37
C TYR A 188 -20.86 2.01 -10.10
N CYS A 189 -19.53 2.00 -10.00
CA CYS A 189 -18.70 0.91 -10.49
C CYS A 189 -17.80 0.37 -9.38
N LYS A 190 -17.49 -0.93 -9.48
CA LYS A 190 -16.59 -1.63 -8.57
C LYS A 190 -15.22 -1.72 -9.21
N ILE A 191 -14.21 -1.24 -8.52
CA ILE A 191 -12.81 -1.45 -8.87
C ILE A 191 -12.28 -2.56 -7.99
N GLU A 192 -11.87 -3.67 -8.58
CA GLU A 192 -11.26 -4.80 -7.87
C GLU A 192 -9.76 -4.81 -8.12
N VAL A 193 -9.01 -5.14 -7.09
CA VAL A 193 -7.55 -5.25 -7.11
C VAL A 193 -7.16 -6.63 -6.59
N GLU A 194 -6.22 -7.27 -7.27
CA GLU A 194 -5.57 -8.50 -6.83
C GLU A 194 -4.06 -8.29 -6.81
N ALA A 195 -3.42 -8.62 -5.69
CA ALA A 195 -1.97 -8.65 -5.53
C ALA A 195 -1.49 -10.10 -5.34
N THR A 196 -0.37 -10.45 -5.98
CA THR A 196 0.35 -11.71 -5.74
C THR A 196 1.74 -11.37 -5.21
N ASP A 197 2.04 -11.82 -3.99
CA ASP A 197 3.30 -11.53 -3.30
C ASP A 197 4.47 -12.40 -3.80
N ILE A 198 5.68 -12.12 -3.33
CA ILE A 198 6.89 -12.92 -3.63
C ILE A 198 6.84 -14.37 -3.15
N PHE A 199 5.88 -14.73 -2.29
CA PHE A 199 5.67 -16.08 -1.76
C PHE A 199 4.57 -16.84 -2.53
N GLY A 200 3.86 -16.16 -3.45
CA GLY A 200 2.78 -16.72 -4.26
C GLY A 200 1.38 -16.60 -3.64
N ASN A 201 1.25 -15.92 -2.49
CA ASN A 201 -0.05 -15.66 -1.87
C ASN A 201 -0.81 -14.62 -2.66
N LYS A 202 -2.15 -14.76 -2.69
CA LYS A 202 -3.04 -13.81 -3.35
C LYS A 202 -3.84 -13.02 -2.34
N HIS A 203 -3.90 -11.72 -2.54
CA HIS A 203 -4.67 -10.79 -1.71
C HIS A 203 -5.58 -9.97 -2.60
N SER A 204 -6.83 -9.76 -2.16
CA SER A 204 -7.82 -9.04 -2.93
C SER A 204 -8.45 -7.92 -2.12
N ALA A 205 -8.69 -6.79 -2.77
CA ALA A 205 -9.47 -5.69 -2.22
C ALA A 205 -10.37 -5.12 -3.31
N PHE A 206 -11.37 -4.34 -2.91
CA PHE A 206 -12.18 -3.59 -3.86
C PHE A 206 -12.62 -2.26 -3.28
N GLN A 207 -12.95 -1.33 -4.18
CA GLN A 207 -13.57 -0.07 -3.84
C GLN A 207 -14.72 0.20 -4.81
N VAL A 208 -15.81 0.75 -4.29
CA VAL A 208 -16.91 1.27 -5.12
C VAL A 208 -16.71 2.77 -5.29
N THR A 209 -16.84 3.25 -6.54
CA THR A 209 -16.75 4.67 -6.88
C THR A 209 -17.91 5.07 -7.78
N HIS A 210 -18.20 6.37 -7.84
CA HIS A 210 -19.29 6.94 -8.63
C HIS A 210 -18.71 7.69 -9.82
N VAL A 211 -19.07 7.25 -11.03
CA VAL A 211 -18.80 7.93 -12.29
C VAL A 211 -19.94 8.91 -12.57
N LYS A 212 -19.62 10.19 -12.73
CA LYS A 212 -20.56 11.28 -13.01
C LYS A 212 -20.31 11.94 -14.35
#